data_AF-A0A9D2M0T2-F1
#
_entry.id   AF-A0A9D2M0T2-F1
#
_cell.length_a   1.000
_cell.length_b   1.000
_cell.length_c   1.000
_cell.angle_alpha   90.00
_cell.angle_beta   90.00
_cell.angle_gamma   90.00
#
_symmetry.space_group_name_H-M   'P 1'
#
loop_
_entity.id
_entity.type
_entity.pdbx_description
1 polymer ?
#
loop_
_entity_poly.entity_id
_entity_poly.type
_entity_poly.pdbx_seq_one_letter_code
_entity_poly.pdbx_strand_id
1 'polypeptide(L)'
;MNKALRKVVIAGNWKMNKTPAEAKELISAIAPLVKDADCDVVACTPFVDLASAQEAAAGTNIQIGAENCHWEKSGAYTGEISAEMLSSMGVKIVIIG
;
A
#
# COMPACT_ATOMS: atom_id res chain seq x y z
N MET A 1 4.84 -23.39 5.65
CA MET A 1 3.46 -23.03 5.25
C MET A 1 3.17 -23.68 3.90
N ASN A 2 2.02 -24.35 3.73
CA ASN A 2 1.68 -24.94 2.44
C ASN A 2 1.23 -23.82 1.48
N LYS A 3 2.12 -23.42 0.54
CA LYS A 3 1.85 -22.35 -0.43
C LYS A 3 0.66 -22.66 -1.36
N ALA A 4 0.30 -23.94 -1.52
CA ALA A 4 -0.86 -24.36 -2.31
C ALA A 4 -2.21 -24.08 -1.60
N LEU A 5 -2.21 -23.91 -0.27
CA LEU A 5 -3.42 -23.62 0.51
C LEU A 5 -3.47 -22.18 1.03
N ARG A 6 -2.31 -21.52 1.14
CA ARG A 6 -2.19 -20.14 1.60
C ARG A 6 -1.18 -19.40 0.76
N LYS A 7 -1.67 -18.39 0.04
CA LYS A 7 -0.83 -17.47 -0.71
C LYS A 7 0.10 -16.72 0.26
N VAL A 8 1.37 -16.64 -0.08
CA VAL A 8 2.35 -15.85 0.68
C VAL A 8 2.14 -14.38 0.33
N VAL A 9 2.12 -13.53 1.34
CA VAL A 9 2.08 -12.07 1.18
C VAL A 9 3.25 -11.50 1.96
N ILE A 10 4.03 -10.65 1.32
CA ILE A 10 5.09 -9.86 1.95
C ILE A 10 4.68 -8.39 1.84
N ALA A 11 4.34 -7.80 2.99
CA ALA A 11 3.94 -6.41 3.10
C ALA A 11 5.03 -5.59 3.80
N GLY A 12 5.63 -4.65 3.08
CA GLY A 12 6.56 -3.67 3.64
C GLY A 12 5.78 -2.52 4.26
N ASN A 13 5.78 -2.41 5.59
CA ASN A 13 5.27 -1.24 6.31
C ASN A 13 6.36 -0.16 6.37
N TRP A 14 6.17 0.93 5.62
CA TRP A 14 7.17 2.00 5.51
C TRP A 14 7.17 2.94 6.71
N LYS A 15 6.07 2.94 7.49
CA LYS A 15 5.84 3.82 8.61
C LYS A 15 5.92 5.28 8.15
N MET A 16 6.16 6.20 9.08
CA MET A 16 6.35 7.62 8.81
C MET A 16 7.72 7.91 8.13
N ASN A 17 7.92 7.42 6.91
CA ASN A 17 9.12 7.64 6.10
C ASN A 17 8.74 7.92 4.65
N LYS A 18 9.64 8.65 3.98
CA LYS A 18 9.55 9.09 2.59
C LYS A 18 8.59 10.25 2.36
N THR A 19 8.85 10.92 1.26
CA THR A 19 7.99 11.90 0.60
C THR A 19 7.43 11.27 -0.68
N PRO A 20 6.44 11.90 -1.34
CA PRO A 20 5.84 11.32 -2.54
C PRO A 20 6.84 11.07 -3.67
N ALA A 21 7.86 11.94 -3.80
CA ALA A 21 8.93 11.78 -4.77
C ALA A 21 9.84 10.58 -4.45
N GLU A 22 10.27 10.45 -3.19
CA GLU A 22 11.12 9.34 -2.76
C GLU A 22 10.36 8.00 -2.78
N ALA A 23 9.05 8.01 -2.53
CA ALA A 23 8.19 6.85 -2.65
C ALA A 23 8.13 6.34 -4.09
N LYS A 24 7.94 7.25 -5.05
CA LYS A 24 7.97 6.94 -6.49
C LYS A 24 9.32 6.41 -6.94
N GLU A 25 10.42 7.01 -6.48
CA GLU A 25 11.78 6.55 -6.75
C GLU A 25 11.99 5.13 -6.23
N LEU A 26 11.64 4.87 -4.98
CA LEU A 26 11.82 3.56 -4.36
C LEU A 26 10.97 2.48 -5.04
N ILE A 27 9.69 2.74 -5.31
CA ILE A 27 8.81 1.78 -6.01
C ILE A 27 9.37 1.45 -7.39
N SER A 28 9.79 2.46 -8.14
CA SER A 28 10.38 2.27 -9.47
C SER A 28 11.65 1.42 -9.42
N ALA A 29 12.48 1.61 -8.38
CA ALA A 29 13.70 0.83 -8.18
C ALA A 29 13.44 -0.64 -7.81
N ILE A 30 12.40 -0.93 -7.01
CA ILE A 30 12.09 -2.30 -6.57
C ILE A 30 11.23 -3.08 -7.58
N ALA A 31 10.41 -2.42 -8.39
CA ALA A 31 9.52 -3.06 -9.36
C ALA A 31 10.20 -4.13 -10.25
N PRO A 32 11.35 -3.87 -10.90
CA PRO A 32 12.02 -4.88 -11.71
C PRO A 32 12.61 -6.03 -10.88
N LEU A 33 12.92 -5.81 -9.59
CA LEU A 33 13.51 -6.81 -8.70
C LEU A 33 12.48 -7.81 -8.20
N VAL A 34 11.21 -7.41 -8.15
CA VAL A 34 10.12 -8.22 -7.60
C VAL A 34 9.13 -8.73 -8.65
N LYS A 35 9.32 -8.40 -9.94
CA LYS A 35 8.40 -8.76 -11.03
C LYS A 35 8.06 -10.25 -11.12
N ASP A 36 9.02 -11.12 -10.77
CA ASP A 36 8.90 -12.58 -10.83
C ASP A 36 8.71 -13.21 -9.42
N ALA A 37 8.36 -12.40 -8.41
CA ALA A 37 8.15 -12.88 -7.06
C ALA A 37 7.04 -13.95 -7.00
N ASP A 38 7.29 -15.02 -6.24
CA ASP A 38 6.33 -16.12 -6.04
C ASP A 38 5.29 -15.85 -4.92
N CYS A 39 5.17 -14.58 -4.53
CA CYS A 39 4.31 -14.10 -3.45
C CYS A 39 3.68 -12.76 -3.84
N ASP A 40 2.61 -12.37 -3.13
CA ASP A 40 2.09 -11.00 -3.26
C ASP A 40 3.02 -10.02 -2.57
N VAL A 41 3.36 -8.96 -3.30
CA VAL A 41 4.22 -7.89 -2.82
C VAL A 41 3.36 -6.66 -2.56
N VAL A 42 3.43 -6.15 -1.33
CA VAL A 42 2.66 -4.98 -0.90
C VAL A 42 3.60 -3.95 -0.32
N ALA A 43 3.49 -2.70 -0.77
CA ALA A 43 4.10 -1.55 -0.12
C ALA A 43 3.01 -0.75 0.60
N CYS A 44 3.06 -0.72 1.93
CA CYS A 44 2.18 0.11 2.74
C CYS A 44 2.91 1.42 3.04
N THR A 45 2.31 2.55 2.65
CA THR A 45 2.94 3.87 2.70
C THR A 45 2.12 4.86 3.54
N PRO A 46 2.73 5.97 4.00
CA PRO A 46 1.99 7.12 4.53
C PRO A 46 0.88 7.59 3.60
N PHE A 47 -0.19 8.14 4.17
CA PHE A 47 -1.34 8.64 3.40
C PHE A 47 -0.96 9.68 2.34
N VAL A 48 0.03 10.54 2.66
CA VAL A 48 0.52 11.59 1.76
C VAL A 48 1.20 11.04 0.50
N ASP A 49 1.65 9.78 0.53
CA ASP A 49 2.38 9.15 -0.56
C ASP A 49 1.50 8.23 -1.42
N LEU A 50 0.30 7.85 -0.96
CA LEU A 50 -0.54 6.82 -1.59
C LEU A 50 -0.78 7.06 -3.08
N ALA A 51 -1.09 8.31 -3.47
CA ALA A 51 -1.37 8.63 -4.87
C ALA A 51 -0.12 8.45 -5.76
N SER A 52 1.02 8.98 -5.32
CA SER A 52 2.28 8.85 -6.06
C SER A 52 2.80 7.42 -6.08
N ALA A 53 2.59 6.66 -5.00
CA ALA A 53 2.91 5.25 -4.92
C ALA A 53 2.06 4.42 -5.90
N GLN A 54 0.75 4.68 -5.97
CA GLN A 54 -0.15 4.01 -6.93
C GLN A 54 0.24 4.30 -8.38
N GLU A 55 0.58 5.55 -8.70
CA GLU A 55 1.07 5.92 -10.04
C GLU A 55 2.36 5.16 -10.38
N ALA A 56 3.31 5.11 -9.44
CA ALA A 56 4.59 4.43 -9.64
C ALA A 56 4.46 2.90 -9.78
N ALA A 57 3.50 2.30 -9.08
CA ALA A 57 3.25 0.86 -9.11
C ALA A 57 2.37 0.41 -10.28
N ALA A 58 1.78 1.34 -11.05
CA ALA A 58 0.89 1.02 -12.15
C ALA A 58 1.56 0.11 -13.19
N GLY A 59 0.91 -1.01 -13.51
CA GLY A 59 1.43 -2.02 -14.44
C GLY A 59 2.48 -2.97 -13.86
N THR A 60 2.81 -2.84 -12.56
CA THR A 60 3.69 -3.79 -11.85
C THR A 60 2.87 -4.82 -11.05
N ASN A 61 3.54 -5.78 -10.41
CA ASN A 61 2.91 -6.71 -9.46
C ASN A 61 2.88 -6.18 -8.01
N ILE A 62 3.33 -4.94 -7.77
CA ILE A 62 3.34 -4.32 -6.45
C ILE A 62 1.96 -3.75 -6.16
N GLN A 63 1.37 -4.13 -5.03
CA GLN A 63 0.14 -3.54 -4.52
C GLN A 63 0.47 -2.42 -3.52
N ILE A 64 -0.33 -1.36 -3.50
CA ILE A 64 -0.19 -0.28 -2.51
C ILE A 64 -1.23 -0.45 -1.40
N GLY A 65 -0.76 -0.40 -0.16
CA GLY A 65 -1.56 -0.46 1.05
C GLY A 65 -1.51 0.84 1.85
N ALA A 66 -2.51 1.07 2.69
CA ALA A 66 -2.49 2.12 3.70
C ALA A 66 -2.04 1.59 5.06
N GLU A 67 -1.55 2.48 5.91
CA GLU A 67 -1.02 2.13 7.23
C GLU A 67 -2.05 2.21 8.36
N ASN A 68 -3.19 2.85 8.13
CA ASN A 68 -4.31 2.94 9.07
C ASN A 68 -5.62 3.26 8.32
N CYS A 69 -6.77 3.06 8.98
CA CYS A 69 -8.02 3.71 8.61
C CYS A 69 -8.96 3.81 9.82
N HIS A 70 -9.87 4.77 9.76
CA HIS A 70 -10.95 4.91 10.73
C HIS A 70 -12.12 3.96 10.39
N TRP A 71 -12.81 3.46 11.42
CA TRP A 71 -13.90 2.49 11.25
C TRP A 71 -15.21 3.13 10.78
N GLU A 72 -15.44 4.41 11.08
CA GLU A 72 -16.61 5.13 10.58
C GLU A 72 -16.47 5.47 9.09
N LYS A 73 -17.58 5.44 8.37
CA LYS A 73 -17.64 5.79 6.94
C LYS A 73 -17.29 7.27 6.69
N SER A 74 -17.76 8.15 7.58
CA SER A 74 -17.50 9.60 7.59
C SER A 74 -17.89 10.20 8.95
N GLY A 75 -17.40 11.40 9.26
CA GLY A 75 -17.78 12.11 10.49
C GLY A 75 -16.81 13.20 10.90
N ALA A 76 -17.01 13.76 12.09
CA ALA A 76 -16.19 14.82 12.67
C ALA A 76 -14.89 14.26 13.29
N TYR A 77 -14.08 13.59 12.46
CA TYR A 77 -12.82 12.94 12.84
C TYR A 77 -11.66 13.61 12.10
N THR A 78 -11.25 14.79 12.57
CA THR A 78 -10.22 15.60 11.90
C THR A 78 -8.91 14.82 11.76
N GLY A 79 -8.43 14.68 10.52
CA GLY A 79 -7.19 13.99 10.19
C GLY A 79 -7.35 12.49 9.88
N GLU A 80 -8.51 11.92 10.16
CA GLU A 80 -8.77 10.50 9.92
C GLU A 80 -9.14 10.21 8.46
N ILE A 81 -8.85 8.98 8.02
CA ILE A 81 -9.14 8.48 6.67
C ILE A 81 -10.07 7.29 6.75
N SER A 82 -11.21 7.32 6.05
CA SER A 82 -12.14 6.19 6.05
C SER A 82 -11.74 5.11 5.04
N ALA A 83 -12.22 3.88 5.27
CA ALA A 83 -12.03 2.79 4.31
C ALA A 83 -12.63 3.10 2.92
N GLU A 84 -13.73 3.86 2.85
CA GLU A 84 -14.34 4.28 1.58
C GLU A 84 -13.44 5.24 0.80
N MET A 85 -12.77 6.18 1.48
CA MET A 85 -11.77 7.06 0.85
C MET A 85 -10.63 6.26 0.23
N LEU A 86 -10.05 5.32 0.99
CA LEU A 86 -8.96 4.45 0.50
C LEU A 86 -9.41 3.57 -0.67
N SER A 87 -10.59 2.95 -0.56
CA SER A 87 -11.13 2.10 -1.61
C SER A 87 -11.39 2.89 -2.90
N SER A 88 -11.79 4.16 -2.82
CA SER A 88 -11.99 5.03 -3.99
C SER A 88 -10.69 5.30 -4.76
N MET A 89 -9.53 5.19 -4.09
CA MET A 89 -8.19 5.33 -4.66
C MET A 89 -7.61 3.98 -5.14
N GLY A 90 -8.40 2.89 -5.07
CA GLY A 90 -7.97 1.56 -5.43
C GLY A 90 -7.07 0.86 -4.40
N VAL A 91 -6.96 1.40 -3.18
CA VAL A 91 -6.24 0.76 -2.08
C VAL A 91 -7.09 -0.39 -1.53
N LYS A 92 -6.52 -1.59 -1.48
CA LYS A 92 -7.24 -2.83 -1.09
C LYS A 92 -6.76 -3.43 0.23
N ILE A 93 -5.65 -2.93 0.76
CA ILE A 93 -4.97 -3.47 1.95
C ILE A 93 -4.75 -2.31 2.91
N VAL A 94 -5.10 -2.51 4.16
CA VAL A 94 -4.89 -1.55 5.24
C VAL A 94 -4.32 -2.29 6.44
N ILE A 95 -3.23 -1.78 7.00
CA ILE A 95 -2.71 -2.26 8.29
C ILE A 95 -3.62 -1.72 9.40
N ILE A 96 -4.00 -2.59 10.35
CA ILE A 96 -4.78 -2.25 11.53
C ILE A 96 -4.13 -2.93 12.74
N GLY A 97 -4.02 -2.22 13.85
CA GLY A 97 -3.42 -2.72 15.10
C GLY A 97 -3.00 -1.60 16.02
#